data_AF-A0A839J4Q0-F1
#
_entry.id   AF-A0A839J4Q0-F1
#
_cell.length_a   1.000
_cell.length_b   1.000
_cell.length_c   1.000
_cell.angle_alpha   90.00
_cell.angle_beta   90.00
_cell.angle_gamma   90.00
#
_symmetry.space_group_name_H-M   'P 1'
#
loop_
_entity.id
_entity.type
_entity.pdbx_description
1 polymer ?
#
loop_
_entity_poly.entity_id
_entity_poly.type
_entity_poly.pdbx_seq_one_letter_code
_entity_poly.pdbx_strand_id
1 'polypeptide(L)'
;MAPSERSSDSTPSSSSATRLLSIGAALALTVVEYFLEVRGLHLVPQEEYGVLSYGSAEPATGPPLMVLVVAAFLVVAGALVWRKQKWPWLFVGAVVMTIGSGVQLPLESGAITNAFELTLLVSIMATKAFQDRNDHSRDLSPAR
;
A
#
# COMPACT_ATOMS: atom_id res chain seq x y z
N MET A 1 43.34 24.33 15.20
CA MET A 1 42.45 24.75 14.08
C MET A 1 41.69 23.50 13.66
N ALA A 2 40.45 23.34 14.12
CA ALA A 2 39.62 22.17 13.86
C ALA A 2 38.81 22.38 12.57
N PRO A 3 38.67 21.39 11.68
CA PRO A 3 37.82 21.52 10.51
C PRO A 3 36.34 21.35 10.90
N SER A 4 35.56 22.31 10.42
CA SER A 4 34.11 22.46 10.52
C SER A 4 33.31 21.21 10.19
N GLU A 5 32.36 20.90 11.07
CA GLU A 5 31.18 20.09 10.80
C GLU A 5 30.51 20.56 9.51
N ARG A 6 30.30 19.64 8.57
CA ARG A 6 29.51 19.90 7.36
C ARG A 6 28.28 19.00 7.42
N SER A 7 27.23 19.54 8.04
CA SER A 7 25.86 19.08 7.91
C SER A 7 25.35 19.41 6.52
N SER A 8 25.11 18.39 5.70
CA SER A 8 24.24 18.51 4.54
C SER A 8 23.59 17.16 4.25
N ASP A 9 22.77 16.73 5.20
CA ASP A 9 21.81 15.65 4.97
C ASP A 9 20.63 16.27 4.20
N SER A 10 20.75 16.31 2.87
CA SER A 10 19.71 16.85 1.99
C SER A 10 18.58 15.84 1.86
N THR A 11 17.69 15.82 2.84
CA THR A 11 16.37 15.18 2.68
C THR A 11 15.66 15.79 1.46
N PRO A 12 15.13 14.98 0.53
CA PRO A 12 14.44 15.52 -0.62
C PRO A 12 13.19 16.28 -0.16
N SER A 13 13.09 17.58 -0.54
CA SER A 13 11.93 18.40 -0.19
C SER A 13 10.70 17.90 -0.94
N SER A 14 9.89 17.07 -0.28
CA SER A 14 8.52 16.83 -0.72
C SER A 14 7.81 18.18 -0.78
N SER A 15 7.38 18.60 -1.98
CA SER A 15 6.69 19.88 -2.12
C SER A 15 5.42 19.86 -1.26
N SER A 16 5.11 20.97 -0.59
CA SER A 16 3.89 21.09 0.22
C SER A 16 2.64 20.69 -0.57
N ALA A 17 2.62 20.96 -1.88
CA ALA A 17 1.56 20.57 -2.79
C ALA A 17 1.35 19.05 -2.88
N THR A 18 2.42 18.25 -2.98
CA THR A 18 2.31 16.79 -3.04
C THR A 18 1.73 16.21 -1.76
N ARG A 19 2.11 16.77 -0.61
CA ARG A 19 1.59 16.38 0.71
C ARG A 19 0.12 16.75 0.87
N LEU A 20 -0.27 17.95 0.45
CA LEU A 20 -1.67 18.38 0.45
C LEU A 20 -2.53 17.49 -0.45
N LEU A 21 -2.02 17.15 -1.64
CA LEU A 21 -2.70 16.28 -2.59
C LEU A 21 -2.95 14.88 -2.00
N SER A 22 -1.93 14.25 -1.40
CA SER A 22 -2.06 12.90 -0.84
C SER A 22 -3.00 12.86 0.37
N ILE A 23 -2.94 13.86 1.26
CA ILE A 23 -3.88 13.99 2.38
C ILE A 23 -5.30 14.21 1.87
N GLY A 24 -5.48 15.10 0.89
CA GLY A 24 -6.79 15.35 0.27
C GLY A 24 -7.38 14.09 -0.36
N ALA A 25 -6.57 13.33 -1.10
CA ALA A 25 -7.00 12.06 -1.70
C ALA A 25 -7.40 11.02 -0.64
N ALA A 26 -6.63 10.89 0.45
CA ALA A 26 -6.96 9.99 1.55
C ALA A 26 -8.30 10.37 2.21
N LEU A 27 -8.48 11.65 2.54
CA LEU A 27 -9.73 12.14 3.12
C LEU A 27 -10.91 11.94 2.18
N ALA A 28 -10.75 12.20 0.88
CA ALA A 28 -11.80 12.01 -0.10
C ALA A 28 -12.22 10.53 -0.19
N LEU A 29 -11.26 9.60 -0.26
CA LEU A 29 -11.56 8.16 -0.27
C LEU A 29 -12.26 7.72 1.02
N THR A 30 -11.84 8.23 2.19
CA THR A 30 -12.53 7.94 3.47
C THR A 30 -13.97 8.43 3.46
N VAL A 31 -14.23 9.64 2.96
CA VAL A 31 -15.61 10.17 2.87
C VAL A 31 -16.45 9.33 1.91
N VAL A 32 -15.91 8.96 0.75
CA VAL A 32 -16.59 8.09 -0.22
C VAL A 32 -16.97 6.75 0.42
N GLU A 33 -16.02 6.07 1.04
CA GLU A 33 -16.25 4.78 1.70
C GLU A 33 -17.30 4.88 2.81
N TYR A 34 -17.25 5.96 3.60
CA TYR A 34 -18.23 6.18 4.66
C TYR A 34 -19.66 6.22 4.11
N PHE A 35 -19.89 6.90 2.99
CA PHE A 35 -21.23 6.99 2.40
C PHE A 35 -21.66 5.72 1.69
N LEU A 36 -20.73 4.99 1.07
CA LEU A 36 -21.04 3.78 0.31
C LEU A 36 -21.23 2.54 1.19
N GLU A 37 -20.37 2.35 2.19
CA GLU A 37 -20.27 1.09 2.93
C GLU A 37 -20.60 1.24 4.43
N VAL A 38 -20.43 2.43 5.04
CA VAL A 38 -20.54 2.58 6.51
C VAL A 38 -21.87 3.18 6.97
N ARG A 39 -22.38 4.22 6.30
CA ARG A 39 -23.51 5.04 6.77
C ARG A 39 -24.80 4.23 7.00
N GLY A 40 -25.00 3.18 6.22
CA GLY A 40 -26.14 2.28 6.30
C GLY A 40 -25.77 0.86 6.70
N LEU A 41 -24.66 0.66 7.40
CA LEU A 41 -24.17 -0.67 7.74
C LEU A 41 -25.04 -1.32 8.82
N HIS A 42 -25.72 -2.43 8.48
CA HIS A 42 -26.44 -3.26 9.43
C HIS A 42 -25.56 -4.44 9.84
N LEU A 43 -25.19 -4.52 11.12
CA LEU A 43 -24.36 -5.60 11.64
C LEU A 43 -25.23 -6.73 12.20
N VAL A 44 -24.91 -7.96 11.81
CA VAL A 44 -25.53 -9.19 12.32
C VAL A 44 -24.46 -10.11 12.91
N PRO A 45 -24.79 -10.86 13.98
CA PRO A 45 -23.86 -11.83 14.55
C PRO A 45 -23.58 -12.94 13.53
N GLN A 46 -22.31 -13.26 13.36
CA GLN A 46 -21.81 -14.34 12.52
C GLN A 46 -20.93 -15.24 13.38
N GLU A 47 -21.10 -16.55 13.27
CA GLU A 47 -20.23 -17.51 13.96
C GLU A 47 -19.35 -18.20 12.92
N GLU A 48 -18.05 -17.96 12.98
CA GLU A 48 -17.08 -18.48 12.02
C GLU A 48 -15.94 -19.15 12.79
N TYR A 49 -15.61 -20.40 12.43
CA TYR A 49 -14.59 -21.21 13.13
C TYR A 49 -14.80 -21.34 14.65
N GLY A 50 -16.06 -21.30 15.12
CA GLY A 50 -16.41 -21.36 16.55
C GLY A 50 -16.17 -20.05 17.31
N VAL A 51 -15.94 -18.95 16.58
CA VAL A 51 -15.78 -17.60 17.14
C VAL A 51 -16.95 -16.73 16.69
N LEU A 52 -17.57 -16.04 17.65
CA LEU A 52 -18.60 -15.05 17.36
C LEU A 52 -17.97 -13.74 16.88
N SER A 53 -18.33 -13.31 15.68
CA SER A 53 -18.02 -12.03 15.05
C SER A 53 -19.31 -11.31 14.64
N TYR A 54 -19.19 -10.08 14.15
CA TYR A 54 -20.31 -9.33 13.56
C TYR A 54 -19.95 -8.94 12.13
N GLY A 55 -20.81 -9.29 11.17
CA GLY A 55 -20.64 -8.99 9.75
C GLY A 55 -21.80 -8.16 9.21
N SER A 56 -21.65 -7.64 7.99
CA SER A 56 -22.72 -6.93 7.28
C SER A 56 -23.89 -7.88 6.99
N ALA A 57 -25.12 -7.41 7.20
CA ALA A 57 -26.33 -8.14 6.84
C ALA A 57 -26.52 -8.18 5.31
N GLU A 58 -26.10 -7.11 4.63
CA GLU A 58 -26.14 -6.98 3.19
C GLU A 58 -24.97 -7.71 2.52
N PRO A 59 -25.19 -8.38 1.38
CA PRO A 59 -24.12 -8.97 0.60
C PRO A 59 -23.14 -7.88 0.14
N ALA A 60 -21.83 -8.18 0.23
CA ALA A 60 -20.78 -7.24 -0.13
C ALA A 60 -21.03 -6.64 -1.52
N THR A 61 -21.01 -5.30 -1.61
CA THR A 61 -21.39 -4.52 -2.81
C THR A 61 -20.38 -4.60 -3.97
N GLY A 62 -19.58 -5.66 -4.03
CA GLY A 62 -18.46 -5.84 -4.95
C GLY A 62 -17.11 -5.82 -4.24
N PRO A 63 -16.00 -5.88 -5.02
CA PRO A 63 -14.66 -5.84 -4.45
C PRO A 63 -14.34 -4.47 -3.83
N PRO A 64 -13.56 -4.43 -2.74
CA PRO A 64 -13.35 -3.23 -1.93
C PRO A 64 -12.68 -2.10 -2.73
N LEU A 65 -13.43 -1.01 -2.95
CA LEU A 65 -13.05 0.06 -3.88
C LEU A 65 -11.80 0.81 -3.40
N MET A 66 -11.68 1.09 -2.10
CA MET A 66 -10.49 1.72 -1.52
C MET A 66 -9.21 0.93 -1.85
N VAL A 67 -9.26 -0.39 -1.62
CA VAL A 67 -8.11 -1.28 -1.82
C VAL A 67 -7.69 -1.28 -3.29
N LEU A 68 -8.65 -1.40 -4.21
CA LEU A 68 -8.37 -1.40 -5.65
C LEU A 68 -7.77 -0.08 -6.13
N VAL A 69 -8.26 1.06 -5.64
CA VAL A 69 -7.71 2.38 -6.00
C VAL A 69 -6.26 2.50 -5.52
N VAL A 70 -5.99 2.17 -4.26
CA VAL A 70 -4.62 2.23 -3.70
C VAL A 70 -3.69 1.27 -4.43
N ALA A 71 -4.14 0.03 -4.70
CA ALA A 71 -3.37 -0.96 -5.42
C ALA A 71 -3.03 -0.49 -6.84
N ALA A 72 -3.95 0.17 -7.55
CA ALA A 72 -3.69 0.73 -8.88
C ALA A 72 -2.56 1.79 -8.85
N PHE A 73 -2.56 2.69 -7.86
CA PHE A 73 -1.45 3.63 -7.67
C PHE A 73 -0.12 2.91 -7.40
N LEU A 74 -0.15 1.84 -6.60
CA LEU A 74 1.04 1.03 -6.32
C LEU A 74 1.53 0.24 -7.54
N VAL A 75 0.64 -0.23 -8.43
CA VAL A 75 1.03 -0.83 -9.71
C VAL A 75 1.77 0.18 -10.57
N VAL A 76 1.26 1.40 -10.69
CA VAL A 76 1.93 2.48 -11.45
C VAL A 76 3.28 2.82 -10.82
N ALA A 77 3.33 3.02 -9.51
CA ALA A 77 4.56 3.30 -8.79
C ALA A 77 5.58 2.16 -8.92
N GLY A 78 5.13 0.91 -8.79
CA GLY A 78 5.93 -0.29 -8.97
C GLY A 78 6.49 -0.41 -10.38
N ALA A 79 5.72 -0.08 -11.42
CA ALA A 79 6.21 -0.06 -12.80
C ALA A 79 7.29 1.00 -13.01
N LEU A 80 7.15 2.18 -12.41
CA LEU A 80 8.16 3.24 -12.44
C LEU A 80 9.44 2.82 -11.69
N VAL A 81 9.30 2.23 -10.50
CA VAL A 81 10.43 1.70 -9.73
C VAL A 81 11.14 0.59 -10.50
N TRP A 82 10.41 -0.35 -11.08
CA TRP A 82 10.98 -1.41 -11.90
C TRP A 82 11.76 -0.84 -13.09
N ARG A 83 11.19 0.12 -13.84
CA ARG A 83 11.89 0.72 -14.98
C ARG A 83 13.18 1.43 -14.57
N LYS A 84 13.16 2.19 -13.47
CA LYS A 84 14.29 3.03 -13.04
C LYS A 84 15.35 2.29 -12.25
N GLN A 85 14.95 1.34 -11.41
CA GLN A 85 15.82 0.69 -10.42
C GLN A 85 16.01 -0.81 -10.70
N LYS A 86 15.36 -1.35 -11.75
CA LYS A 86 15.40 -2.78 -12.12
C LYS A 86 14.93 -3.72 -11.01
N TRP A 87 14.12 -3.23 -10.08
CA TRP A 87 13.56 -3.99 -8.96
C TRP A 87 12.05 -4.21 -9.16
N PRO A 88 11.61 -5.42 -9.58
CA PRO A 88 10.23 -5.68 -9.98
C PRO A 88 9.27 -5.96 -8.82
N TRP A 89 9.78 -6.20 -7.61
CA TRP A 89 8.97 -6.82 -6.54
C TRP A 89 7.76 -6.00 -6.10
N LEU A 90 7.88 -4.66 -5.99
CA LEU A 90 6.73 -3.80 -5.70
C LEU A 90 5.62 -3.93 -6.75
N PHE A 91 6.01 -4.01 -8.03
CA PHE A 91 5.04 -4.17 -9.12
C PHE A 91 4.33 -5.53 -9.03
N VAL A 92 5.09 -6.60 -8.83
CA VAL A 92 4.53 -7.96 -8.72
C VAL A 92 3.57 -8.04 -7.52
N GLY A 93 3.97 -7.55 -6.35
CA GLY A 93 3.13 -7.53 -5.15
C GLY A 93 1.84 -6.73 -5.37
N ALA A 94 1.92 -5.55 -5.99
CA ALA A 94 0.76 -4.72 -6.29
C ALA A 94 -0.19 -5.36 -7.32
N VAL A 95 0.33 -6.02 -8.36
CA VAL A 95 -0.49 -6.74 -9.35
C VAL A 95 -1.19 -7.94 -8.71
N VAL A 96 -0.46 -8.74 -7.92
CA VAL A 96 -1.04 -9.88 -7.19
C VAL A 96 -2.17 -9.40 -6.27
N MET A 97 -1.96 -8.33 -5.52
CA MET A 97 -3.01 -7.72 -4.69
C MET A 97 -4.21 -7.26 -5.51
N THR A 98 -3.98 -6.55 -6.62
CA THR A 98 -5.06 -6.02 -7.47
C THR A 98 -5.94 -7.15 -8.03
N ILE A 99 -5.31 -8.23 -8.53
CA ILE A 99 -6.04 -9.39 -9.06
C ILE A 99 -6.74 -10.13 -7.92
N GLY A 100 -6.03 -10.35 -6.82
CA GLY A 100 -6.52 -11.08 -5.66
C GLY A 100 -7.72 -10.43 -4.97
N SER A 101 -7.77 -9.09 -4.90
CA SER A 101 -8.90 -8.34 -4.35
C SER A 101 -10.00 -8.05 -5.37
N GLY A 102 -9.68 -8.05 -6.67
CA GLY A 102 -10.65 -7.76 -7.74
C GLY A 102 -11.46 -8.97 -8.18
N VAL A 103 -10.95 -10.19 -7.98
CA VAL A 103 -11.62 -11.45 -8.33
C VAL A 103 -12.20 -12.09 -7.08
N GLN A 104 -13.52 -12.30 -7.05
CA GLN A 104 -14.16 -13.09 -6.00
C GLN A 104 -13.75 -14.56 -6.16
N LEU A 105 -12.77 -14.99 -5.36
CA LEU A 105 -12.37 -16.39 -5.29
C LEU A 105 -13.41 -17.15 -4.45
N PRO A 106 -13.90 -18.32 -4.92
CA PRO A 106 -14.92 -19.11 -4.22
C PRO A 106 -14.29 -19.91 -3.06
N LEU A 107 -13.64 -19.21 -2.14
CA LEU A 107 -12.97 -19.77 -0.98
C LEU A 107 -13.55 -19.07 0.24
N GLU A 108 -14.18 -19.85 1.12
CA GLU A 108 -14.97 -19.35 2.25
C GLU A 108 -14.15 -18.61 3.32
N SER A 109 -12.81 -18.58 3.20
CA SER A 109 -11.93 -18.02 4.21
C SER A 109 -11.29 -16.69 3.77
N GLY A 110 -11.36 -15.69 4.67
CA GLY A 110 -10.62 -14.43 4.54
C GLY A 110 -9.08 -14.57 4.56
N ALA A 111 -8.56 -15.78 4.81
CA ALA A 111 -7.13 -16.05 4.84
C ALA A 111 -6.39 -15.69 3.53
N ILE A 112 -7.06 -15.79 2.38
CA ILE A 112 -6.44 -15.55 1.08
C ILE A 112 -6.21 -14.06 0.83
N THR A 113 -7.20 -13.23 1.14
CA THR A 113 -7.05 -11.77 1.07
C THR A 113 -5.91 -11.31 1.98
N ASN A 114 -5.84 -11.85 3.21
CA ASN A 114 -4.75 -11.56 4.14
C ASN A 114 -3.38 -12.00 3.59
N ALA A 115 -3.32 -13.12 2.88
CA ALA A 115 -2.08 -13.58 2.24
C ALA A 115 -1.64 -12.64 1.10
N PHE A 116 -2.58 -12.08 0.32
CA PHE A 116 -2.27 -11.07 -0.69
C PHE A 116 -1.78 -9.76 -0.06
N GLU A 117 -2.41 -9.32 1.03
CA GLU A 117 -1.96 -8.16 1.80
C GLU A 117 -0.54 -8.36 2.36
N LEU A 118 -0.28 -9.52 2.95
CA LEU A 118 1.06 -9.87 3.44
C LEU A 118 2.09 -9.85 2.31
N THR A 119 1.75 -10.39 1.14
CA THR A 119 2.60 -10.36 -0.06
C THR A 119 2.91 -8.92 -0.47
N LEU A 120 1.90 -8.05 -0.48
CA LEU A 120 2.08 -6.63 -0.76
C LEU A 120 3.00 -5.96 0.26
N LEU A 121 2.77 -6.16 1.56
CA LEU A 121 3.59 -5.59 2.64
C LEU A 121 5.06 -6.04 2.52
N VAL A 122 5.29 -7.33 2.28
CA VAL A 122 6.65 -7.86 2.05
C VAL A 122 7.29 -7.21 0.83
N SER A 123 6.55 -7.00 -0.26
CA SER A 123 7.09 -6.35 -1.47
C SER A 123 7.46 -4.88 -1.23
N ILE A 124 6.69 -4.16 -0.42
CA ILE A 124 6.97 -2.77 -0.01
C ILE A 124 8.22 -2.75 0.87
N MET A 125 8.29 -3.60 1.89
CA MET A 125 9.45 -3.71 2.78
C MET A 125 10.72 -4.07 2.01
N ALA A 126 10.64 -5.03 1.09
CA ALA A 126 11.76 -5.44 0.26
C ALA A 126 12.25 -4.30 -0.65
N THR A 127 11.32 -3.53 -1.22
CA THR A 127 11.65 -2.37 -2.06
C THR A 127 12.30 -1.26 -1.27
N LYS A 128 11.79 -0.97 -0.06
CA LYS A 128 12.43 -0.01 0.85
C LYS A 128 13.83 -0.47 1.24
N ALA A 129 13.98 -1.71 1.67
CA ALA A 129 15.29 -2.26 2.07
C ALA A 129 16.31 -2.24 0.91
N PHE A 130 15.87 -2.49 -0.32
CA PHE A 130 16.70 -2.36 -1.51
C PHE A 130 17.12 -0.91 -1.78
N GLN A 131 16.21 0.05 -1.64
CA GLN A 131 16.50 1.48 -1.83
C GLN A 131 17.47 1.99 -0.76
N ASP A 132 17.21 1.70 0.52
CA ASP A 132 18.06 2.13 1.63
C ASP A 132 19.51 1.60 1.47
N ARG A 133 19.69 0.35 0.99
CA ARG A 133 21.02 -0.24 0.71
C ARG A 133 21.76 0.46 -0.43
N ASN A 134 21.04 0.81 -1.49
CA ASN A 134 21.64 1.46 -2.66
C ASN A 134 22.00 2.93 -2.38
N ASP A 135 21.21 3.62 -1.57
CA ASP A 135 21.49 5.00 -1.16
C ASP A 135 22.72 5.04 -0.24
N HIS A 136 22.80 4.15 0.75
CA HIS A 136 23.99 4.05 1.61
C HIS A 136 25.28 3.71 0.83
N SER A 137 25.17 2.87 -0.21
CA SER A 137 26.30 2.53 -1.09
C SER A 137 26.77 3.71 -1.95
N ARG A 138 25.87 4.64 -2.30
CA ARG A 138 26.21 5.87 -3.04
C ARG A 138 27.01 6.84 -2.17
N ASP A 139 26.65 6.97 -0.90
CA ASP A 139 27.33 7.89 0.03
C ASP A 139 28.77 7.46 0.36
N LEU A 140 29.05 6.14 0.32
CA LEU A 140 30.37 5.58 0.61
C LEU A 140 31.32 5.55 -0.60
N SER A 141 30.86 5.91 -1.81
CA SER A 141 31.71 5.97 -2.99
C SER A 141 32.29 7.39 -3.15
N PRO A 142 33.59 7.63 -2.84
CA PRO A 142 34.19 8.94 -3.12
C PRO A 142 34.11 9.18 -4.62
N ALA A 143 33.53 10.33 -5.01
CA ALA A 143 33.43 10.77 -6.39
C ALA A 143 34.78 10.56 -7.10
N ARG A 144 34.79 9.68 -8.10
CA ARG A 144 35.92 9.54 -9.02
C ARG A 144 35.82 10.57 -10.13
#